data_AF-A0A7K9UJP6-F1
#
_entry.id   AF-A0A7K9UJP6-F1
#
_cell.length_a   1.000
_cell.length_b   1.000
_cell.length_c   1.000
_cell.angle_alpha   90.00
_cell.angle_beta   90.00
_cell.angle_gamma   90.00
#
_symmetry.space_group_name_H-M   'P 1'
#
loop_
_entity.id
_entity.type
_entity.pdbx_description
1 polymer ?
#
loop_
_entity_poly.entity_id
_entity_poly.type
_entity_poly.pdbx_seq_one_letter_code
_entity_poly.pdbx_strand_id
1 'polypeptide(L)'
;QLPSLTREAVKELEAAKQQVLKRIQIWKRQQQLAGNGSLFEENVTPLQKRCESLVEIYFQLHQQVMAASAELGAELLPRLLERFSEVLSSLVKR
;
A
#
# COMPACT_ATOMS: atom_id res chain seq x y z
N GLN A 1 6.48 22.16 9.44
CA GLN A 1 7.21 21.33 8.45
C GLN A 1 6.86 19.84 8.57
N LEU A 2 6.55 19.31 9.77
CA LEU A 2 6.04 17.94 9.96
C LEU A 2 4.78 17.55 9.14
N PRO A 3 3.77 18.44 8.98
CA PRO A 3 2.53 18.09 8.28
C PRO A 3 2.70 17.89 6.75
N SER A 4 3.66 18.59 6.13
CA SER A 4 3.96 18.41 4.69
C SER A 4 4.69 17.10 4.44
N LEU A 5 5.67 16.75 5.28
CA LEU A 5 6.40 15.48 5.20
C LEU A 5 5.47 14.28 5.39
N THR A 6 4.57 14.36 6.37
CA THR A 6 3.56 13.31 6.60
C THR A 6 2.65 13.12 5.38
N ARG A 7 2.23 14.22 4.76
CA ARG A 7 1.39 14.18 3.55
C ARG A 7 2.14 13.58 2.36
N GLU A 8 3.43 13.88 2.21
CA GLU A 8 4.28 13.32 1.16
C GLU A 8 4.47 11.81 1.36
N ALA A 9 4.78 11.37 2.58
CA ALA A 9 4.91 9.95 2.91
C ALA A 9 3.62 9.16 2.62
N VAL A 10 2.44 9.72 2.91
CA VAL A 10 1.16 9.08 2.56
C VAL A 10 0.97 8.98 1.04
N LYS A 11 1.34 10.01 0.28
CA LYS A 11 1.28 9.95 -1.20
C LYS A 11 2.21 8.89 -1.77
N GLU A 12 3.43 8.77 -1.23
CA GLU A 12 4.38 7.74 -1.65
C GLU A 12 3.87 6.34 -1.31
N LEU A 13 3.26 6.16 -0.14
CA LEU A 13 2.61 4.90 0.24
C LEU A 13 1.47 4.53 -0.72
N GLU A 14 0.63 5.50 -1.09
CA GLU A 14 -0.41 5.31 -2.10
C GLU A 14 0.18 4.89 -3.45
N ALA A 15 1.25 5.55 -3.90
CA ALA A 15 1.93 5.21 -5.15
C ALA A 15 2.54 3.80 -5.11
N ALA A 16 3.23 3.44 -4.02
CA ALA A 16 3.80 2.11 -3.80
C ALA A 16 2.72 1.03 -3.83
N LYS A 17 1.57 1.28 -3.18
CA LYS A 17 0.40 0.40 -3.25
C LYS A 17 -0.06 0.19 -4.68
N GLN A 18 -0.18 1.25 -5.49
CA GLN A 18 -0.60 1.11 -6.89
C GLN A 18 0.38 0.24 -7.71
N GLN A 19 1.68 0.34 -7.44
CA GLN A 19 2.68 -0.52 -8.10
C GLN A 19 2.51 -1.99 -7.72
N VAL A 20 2.27 -2.29 -6.43
CA VAL A 20 2.00 -3.65 -5.96
C VAL A 20 0.74 -4.22 -6.61
N LEU A 21 -0.35 -3.45 -6.63
CA LEU A 21 -1.61 -3.87 -7.26
C LEU A 21 -1.44 -4.13 -8.77
N LYS A 22 -0.72 -3.26 -9.48
CA LYS A 22 -0.41 -3.45 -10.89
C LYS A 22 0.40 -4.73 -11.11
N ARG A 23 1.36 -5.03 -10.24
CA ARG A 23 2.17 -6.25 -10.34
C ARG A 23 1.34 -7.51 -10.09
N ILE A 24 0.40 -7.47 -9.15
CA ILE A 24 -0.57 -8.56 -8.91
C ILE A 24 -1.44 -8.79 -10.16
N GLN A 25 -1.94 -7.72 -10.79
CA GLN A 25 -2.73 -7.84 -12.03
C GLN A 25 -1.93 -8.47 -13.17
N ILE A 26 -0.67 -8.07 -13.34
CA ILE A 26 0.23 -8.67 -14.35
C ILE A 26 0.41 -10.17 -14.07
N TRP A 27 0.67 -10.55 -12.83
CA TRP A 27 0.84 -11.96 -12.46
C TRP A 27 -0.43 -12.78 -12.70
N LYS A 28 -1.60 -12.28 -12.31
CA LYS A 28 -2.90 -12.93 -12.60
C LYS A 28 -3.11 -13.12 -14.11
N ARG A 29 -2.72 -12.13 -14.93
CA ARG A 29 -2.78 -12.25 -16.40
C ARG A 29 -1.83 -13.30 -16.94
N GLN A 30 -0.61 -13.39 -16.41
CA GLN A 30 0.36 -14.42 -16.80
C GLN A 30 -0.14 -15.82 -16.44
N GLN A 31 -0.72 -15.98 -15.25
CA GLN A 31 -1.35 -17.23 -14.82
C GLN A 31 -2.46 -17.67 -15.80
N GLN A 32 -3.32 -16.74 -16.22
CA GLN A 32 -4.38 -17.03 -17.19
C GLN A 32 -3.81 -17.49 -18.54
N LEU A 33 -2.74 -16.86 -19.02
CA LEU A 33 -2.09 -17.21 -20.29
C LEU A 33 -1.36 -18.57 -20.21
N ALA A 34 -0.92 -18.97 -19.03
CA ALA A 34 -0.33 -20.29 -18.79
C ALA A 34 -1.31 -21.43 -19.14
N GLY A 35 -2.62 -21.20 -18.94
CA GLY A 35 -3.67 -22.12 -19.38
C GLY A 35 -3.70 -22.36 -20.89
N ASN A 36 -3.09 -21.46 -21.68
CA ASN A 36 -2.92 -21.60 -23.14
C ASN A 36 -1.52 -22.09 -23.53
N GLY A 37 -0.74 -22.65 -22.60
CA GLY A 37 0.59 -23.21 -22.84
C GLY A 37 1.75 -22.20 -22.78
N SER A 38 1.51 -20.97 -22.29
CA SER A 38 2.59 -20.00 -22.04
C SER A 38 3.40 -20.37 -20.79
N LEU A 39 4.70 -20.03 -20.76
CA LEU A 39 5.52 -20.15 -19.54
C LEU A 39 5.02 -19.20 -18.45
N PHE A 40 5.01 -19.67 -17.20
CA PHE A 40 4.51 -18.92 -16.06
C PHE A 40 5.33 -19.18 -14.80
N GLU A 41 5.67 -18.10 -14.09
CA GLU A 41 6.32 -18.16 -12.78
C GLU A 41 5.25 -18.23 -11.68
N GLU A 42 4.97 -19.45 -11.22
CA GLU A 42 3.95 -19.72 -10.21
C GLU A 42 4.31 -19.21 -8.81
N ASN A 43 5.60 -18.92 -8.58
CA ASN A 43 6.08 -18.48 -7.28
C ASN A 43 5.50 -17.10 -6.91
N VAL A 44 4.50 -17.10 -6.03
CA VAL A 44 3.86 -15.89 -5.51
C VAL A 44 4.65 -15.22 -4.39
N THR A 45 5.67 -15.89 -3.83
CA THR A 45 6.46 -15.40 -2.68
C THR A 45 7.01 -13.98 -2.88
N PRO A 46 7.53 -13.57 -4.07
CA PRO A 46 8.00 -12.20 -4.27
C PRO A 46 6.88 -11.15 -4.23
N LEU A 47 5.65 -11.51 -4.63
CA LEU A 47 4.49 -10.63 -4.51
C LEU A 47 4.01 -10.54 -3.07
N GLN A 48 3.95 -11.68 -2.38
CA GLN A 48 3.59 -11.73 -0.96
C GLN A 48 4.51 -10.83 -0.13
N LYS A 49 5.83 -10.97 -0.29
CA LYS A 49 6.81 -10.10 0.41
C LYS A 49 6.57 -8.61 0.15
N ARG A 50 6.21 -8.23 -1.07
CA ARG A 50 5.89 -6.82 -1.40
C ARG A 50 4.64 -6.34 -0.68
N CYS A 51 3.61 -7.18 -0.57
CA CYS A 51 2.42 -6.85 0.21
C CYS A 51 2.73 -6.71 1.71
N GLU A 52 3.49 -7.65 2.27
CA GLU A 52 3.91 -7.64 3.68
C GLU A 52 4.73 -6.38 4.01
N SER A 53 5.75 -6.06 3.20
CA SER A 53 6.54 -4.84 3.38
C SER A 53 5.69 -3.57 3.27
N LEU A 54 4.69 -3.53 2.39
CA LEU A 54 3.80 -2.38 2.26
C LEU A 54 2.93 -2.20 3.52
N VAL A 55 2.42 -3.30 4.09
CA VAL A 55 1.65 -3.27 5.34
C VAL A 55 2.54 -2.87 6.53
N GLU A 56 3.79 -3.32 6.56
CA GLU A 56 4.75 -2.92 7.59
C GLU A 56 5.03 -1.42 7.54
N ILE A 57 5.36 -0.87 6.36
CA ILE A 57 5.58 0.58 6.17
C ILE A 57 4.32 1.37 6.52
N TYR A 58 3.14 0.89 6.11
CA TYR A 58 1.87 1.48 6.50
C TYR A 58 1.75 1.57 8.02
N PHE A 59 2.05 0.49 8.76
CA PHE A 59 1.90 0.45 10.20
C PHE A 59 2.87 1.41 10.88
N GLN A 60 4.13 1.43 10.44
CA GLN A 60 5.13 2.39 10.93
C GLN A 60 4.70 3.84 10.71
N LEU A 61 4.20 4.16 9.52
CA LEU A 61 3.75 5.51 9.20
C LEU A 61 2.50 5.89 10.01
N HIS A 62 1.57 4.97 10.19
CA HIS A 62 0.39 5.16 11.07
C HIS A 62 0.81 5.46 12.50
N GLN A 63 1.75 4.70 13.09
CA GLN A 63 2.28 4.97 14.43
C GLN A 63 2.91 6.36 14.54
N GLN A 64 3.67 6.80 13.54
CA GLN A 64 4.26 8.14 13.51
C GLN A 64 3.19 9.24 13.45
N VAL A 65 2.14 9.06 12.65
CA VAL A 65 1.00 9.99 12.59
C VAL A 65 0.26 10.06 13.92
N MET A 66 0.06 8.92 14.59
CA MET A 66 -0.56 8.87 15.91
C MET A 66 0.31 9.53 16.98
N ALA A 67 1.64 9.36 16.93
CA ALA A 67 2.56 10.02 17.84
C ALA A 67 2.57 11.56 17.66
N ALA A 68 2.39 12.03 16.43
CA ALA A 68 2.31 13.46 16.11
C ALA A 68 0.88 14.03 16.17
N SER A 69 -0.10 13.30 16.70
CA SER A 69 -1.52 13.66 16.63
C SER A 69 -1.83 15.01 17.29
N ALA A 70 -1.13 15.34 18.39
CA ALA A 70 -1.28 16.61 19.10
C ALA A 70 -0.82 17.82 18.28
N GLU A 71 0.12 17.62 17.35
CA GLU A 71 0.71 18.67 16.51
C GLU A 71 0.02 18.80 15.14
N LEU A 72 -0.65 17.74 14.68
CA LEU A 72 -1.28 17.67 13.36
C LEU A 72 -2.59 18.46 13.27
N GLY A 73 -3.19 18.83 14.40
CA GLY A 73 -4.44 19.61 14.44
C GLY A 73 -5.69 18.79 14.09
N ALA A 74 -6.86 19.31 14.50
CA ALA A 74 -8.13 18.57 14.50
C ALA A 74 -8.68 18.19 13.12
N GLU A 75 -8.31 18.91 12.05
CA GLU A 75 -8.83 18.63 10.70
C GLU A 75 -7.94 17.71 9.85
N LEU A 76 -6.64 17.71 10.11
CA LEU A 76 -5.64 17.00 9.30
C LEU A 76 -5.55 15.53 9.68
N LEU A 77 -5.62 15.24 10.99
CA LEU A 77 -5.54 13.87 11.50
C LEU A 77 -6.67 12.97 10.97
N PRO A 78 -7.97 13.33 11.04
CA PRO A 78 -9.05 12.48 10.51
C PRO A 78 -8.90 12.20 9.02
N ARG A 79 -8.50 13.20 8.22
CA ARG A 79 -8.28 13.04 6.77
C ARG A 79 -7.12 12.10 6.45
N LEU A 80 -6.05 12.12 7.24
CA LEU A 80 -4.94 11.19 7.07
C LEU A 80 -5.36 9.76 7.43
N LEU A 81 -6.09 9.58 8.54
CA LEU A 81 -6.60 8.27 8.95
C LEU A 81 -7.58 7.66 7.94
N GLU A 82 -8.44 8.47 7.33
CA GLU A 82 -9.32 8.03 6.24
C GLU A 82 -8.52 7.50 5.05
N ARG A 83 -7.54 8.26 4.56
CA ARG A 83 -6.65 7.83 3.46
C ARG A 83 -5.87 6.56 3.80
N PHE A 84 -5.42 6.42 5.04
CA PHE A 84 -4.79 5.19 5.50
C PHE A 84 -5.74 3.99 5.41
N SER A 85 -6.99 4.14 5.84
CA SER A 85 -8.01 3.08 5.75
C SER A 85 -8.30 2.69 4.29
N GLU A 86 -8.33 3.67 3.38
CA GLU A 86 -8.48 3.41 1.93
C GLU A 86 -7.29 2.63 1.34
N VAL A 87 -6.06 2.96 1.77
CA VAL A 87 -4.84 2.25 1.34
C VAL A 87 -4.90 0.77 1.75
N LEU A 88 -5.22 0.46 3.01
CA LEU A 88 -5.34 -0.92 3.47
C LEU A 88 -6.51 -1.66 2.82
N SER A 89 -7.70 -1.05 2.81
CA SER A 89 -8.91 -1.72 2.31
C SER A 89 -8.79 -2.10 0.84
N SER A 90 -8.10 -1.29 0.03
CA SER A 90 -7.84 -1.59 -1.37
C SER A 90 -6.76 -2.64 -1.61
N LEU A 91 -5.85 -2.87 -0.66
CA LEU A 91 -4.89 -3.97 -0.69
C LEU A 91 -5.55 -5.31 -0.32
N VAL A 92 -6.46 -5.31 0.66
CA VAL A 92 -7.11 -6.53 1.19
C VAL A 92 -8.26 -7.03 0.29
N LYS A 93 -8.99 -6.14 -0.38
CA LYS A 93 -10.20 -6.51 -1.15
C LYS A 93 -9.94 -7.05 -2.57
N ARG A 94 -8.69 -7.24 -3.02
CA ARG A 94 -8.38 -7.51 -4.44
C ARG A 94 -7.45 -8.70 -4.70
#